data_AF-A0A8T0D6S7-F1
#
_entry.id   AF-A0A8T0D6S7-F1
#
_cell.length_a   1.000
_cell.length_b   1.000
_cell.length_c   1.000
_cell.angle_alpha   90.00
_cell.angle_beta   90.00
_cell.angle_gamma   90.00
#
_symmetry.space_group_name_H-M   'P 1'
#
loop_
_entity.id
_entity.type
_entity.pdbx_description
1 polymer ?
#
loop_
_entity_poly.entity_id
_entity_poly.type
_entity_poly.pdbx_seq_one_letter_code
_entity_poly.pdbx_strand_id
1 'polypeptide(L)'
;METSASWKNTKKWLSKHNLNDQINILKRNHQHSANRKHFNNENGHSILFSEQKNSKPERVENLLDVTKDLWDKRKSFNDQMLINSERREQLKKDLHYLHKRKVKCQLSIRENDAKRWRALQKFCTDNHLCTIRTKEKHQLKAELQKAKEAHATLSAKAADLRKYENYMMKVIGSLPKDYIKLADDVIAGLMMRYNTLYATNSRLRQELEAKSEEVRIAQSDLKRLVEAHRILLLGKDSELSELYTHWVKMNDEYQGAQQSLIHSHDELAHQERTLAMRSIISQLACDTGKLPISICSRPELEPAHSTAVTVASASEFTLLSRLTSAQNEVAQ
;
A
#
# COMPACT_ATOMS: atom_id res chain seq x y z
N MET A 1 -13.26 1.06 31.98
CA MET A 1 -13.97 -0.03 32.69
C MET A 1 -13.63 -0.11 34.19
N GLU A 2 -13.00 0.91 34.79
CA GLU A 2 -12.48 0.83 36.17
C GLU A 2 -13.40 1.39 37.26
N THR A 3 -14.56 1.98 36.91
CA THR A 3 -15.44 2.64 37.91
C THR A 3 -16.38 1.69 38.65
N SER A 4 -16.59 0.46 38.16
CA SER A 4 -17.50 -0.53 38.76
C SER A 4 -16.91 -1.21 40.01
N ALA A 5 -15.58 -1.34 40.09
CA ALA A 5 -14.90 -1.95 41.23
C ALA A 5 -14.92 -1.05 42.48
N SER A 6 -14.87 0.28 42.29
CA SER A 6 -14.83 1.27 43.38
C SER A 6 -16.14 1.34 44.19
N TRP A 7 -17.29 1.14 43.54
CA TRP A 7 -18.61 1.21 44.19
C TRP A 7 -18.96 -0.02 45.04
N LYS A 8 -18.38 -1.18 44.74
CA LYS A 8 -18.60 -2.40 45.53
C LYS A 8 -17.89 -2.33 46.89
N ASN A 9 -16.73 -1.70 46.96
CA ASN A 9 -15.98 -1.53 48.20
C ASN A 9 -16.62 -0.51 49.17
N THR A 10 -17.17 0.58 48.65
CA THR A 10 -17.86 1.61 49.46
C THR A 10 -19.15 1.09 50.11
N LYS A 11 -19.94 0.25 49.42
CA LYS A 11 -21.12 -0.42 50.04
C LYS A 11 -20.74 -1.35 51.18
N LYS A 12 -19.64 -2.11 51.03
CA LYS A 12 -19.16 -3.05 52.07
C LYS A 12 -18.63 -2.30 53.31
N TRP A 13 -18.02 -1.13 53.10
CA TRP A 13 -17.53 -0.27 54.18
C TRP A 13 -18.68 0.38 54.97
N LEU A 14 -19.68 0.95 54.28
CA LEU A 14 -20.86 1.56 54.92
C LEU A 14 -21.73 0.57 55.71
N SER A 15 -21.84 -0.68 55.24
CA SER A 15 -22.57 -1.73 55.95
C SER A 15 -21.89 -2.15 57.26
N LYS A 16 -20.55 -2.07 57.34
CA LYS A 16 -19.79 -2.49 58.51
C LYS A 16 -19.84 -1.45 59.63
N HIS A 17 -19.80 -0.17 59.29
CA HIS A 17 -19.90 0.92 60.27
C HIS A 17 -21.31 1.05 60.88
N ASN A 18 -22.37 0.86 60.08
CA ASN A 18 -23.75 0.95 60.59
C ASN A 18 -24.09 -0.16 61.59
N LEU A 19 -23.57 -1.39 61.39
CA LEU A 19 -23.76 -2.47 62.37
C LEU A 19 -23.00 -2.21 63.68
N ASN A 20 -21.77 -1.71 63.62
CA ASN A 20 -20.98 -1.42 64.82
C ASN A 20 -21.59 -0.28 65.64
N ASP A 21 -22.14 0.74 64.99
CA ASP A 21 -22.81 1.84 65.71
C ASP A 21 -24.12 1.38 66.35
N GLN A 22 -24.89 0.52 65.69
CA GLN A 22 -26.10 -0.07 66.28
C GLN A 22 -25.79 -0.98 67.49
N ILE A 23 -24.71 -1.78 67.42
CA ILE A 23 -24.25 -2.62 68.54
C ILE A 23 -23.78 -1.77 69.72
N ASN A 24 -23.07 -0.66 69.46
CA ASN A 24 -22.61 0.25 70.51
C ASN A 24 -23.75 0.99 71.21
N ILE A 25 -24.80 1.37 70.47
CA ILE A 25 -26.01 1.99 71.05
C ILE A 25 -26.77 0.98 71.92
N LEU A 26 -26.89 -0.28 71.49
CA LEU A 26 -27.52 -1.34 72.29
C LEU A 26 -26.75 -1.65 73.57
N LYS A 27 -25.41 -1.70 73.53
CA LYS A 27 -24.58 -1.87 74.74
C LYS A 27 -24.73 -0.72 75.72
N ARG A 28 -24.76 0.53 75.23
CA ARG A 28 -24.91 1.73 76.08
C ARG A 28 -26.29 1.78 76.77
N ASN A 29 -27.36 1.35 76.08
CA ASN A 29 -28.70 1.28 76.66
C ASN A 29 -28.85 0.15 77.69
N HIS A 30 -28.15 -0.98 77.51
CA HIS A 30 -28.18 -2.07 78.50
C HIS A 30 -27.45 -1.69 79.80
N GLN A 31 -26.37 -0.90 79.71
CA GLN A 31 -25.65 -0.39 80.87
C GLN A 31 -26.43 0.67 81.66
N HIS A 32 -27.24 1.51 80.99
CA HIS A 32 -28.11 2.46 81.69
C HIS A 32 -29.36 1.82 82.30
N SER A 33 -29.82 0.67 81.80
CA SER A 33 -30.94 -0.09 82.39
C SER A 33 -30.53 -0.88 83.65
N ALA A 34 -29.26 -1.25 83.79
CA ALA A 34 -28.75 -1.96 84.97
C ALA A 34 -28.53 -1.03 86.18
N ASN A 35 -28.32 0.27 85.95
CA ASN A 35 -28.03 1.26 87.02
C ASN A 35 -29.26 2.00 87.57
N ARG A 36 -30.48 1.55 87.28
CA ARG A 36 -31.73 2.22 87.72
C ARG A 36 -32.69 1.29 88.48
N LYS A 37 -32.11 0.39 89.29
CA LYS A 37 -32.81 -0.36 90.34
C LYS A 37 -31.92 -0.35 91.57
N HIS A 38 -32.03 0.69 92.39
CA HIS A 38 -31.62 0.78 93.81
C HIS A 38 -31.54 2.26 94.18
N PHE A 39 -32.68 2.92 94.34
CA PHE A 39 -32.76 4.14 95.15
C PHE A 39 -34.24 4.32 95.54
N ASN A 40 -34.45 4.61 96.83
CA ASN A 40 -35.71 4.81 97.57
C ASN A 40 -36.22 3.57 98.31
N ASN A 41 -35.69 3.36 99.52
CA ASN A 41 -36.54 3.25 100.71
C ASN A 41 -35.69 3.51 101.97
N GLU A 42 -35.51 4.79 102.33
CA GLU A 42 -34.98 5.19 103.63
C GLU A 42 -35.95 6.20 104.28
N ASN A 43 -36.08 6.08 105.60
CA ASN A 43 -36.62 7.05 106.56
C ASN A 43 -38.12 7.00 106.87
N GLY A 44 -38.54 5.93 107.54
CA GLY A 44 -39.59 6.00 108.55
C GLY A 44 -39.01 6.42 109.91
N HIS A 45 -38.89 7.72 110.17
CA HIS A 45 -38.60 8.24 111.50
C HIS A 45 -39.91 8.36 112.29
N SER A 46 -40.12 7.44 113.23
CA SER A 46 -41.17 7.50 114.24
C SER A 46 -40.77 8.53 115.31
N ILE A 47 -41.38 9.71 115.29
CA ILE A 47 -41.24 10.71 116.35
C ILE A 47 -42.31 10.45 117.40
N LEU A 48 -41.88 9.94 118.56
CA LEU A 48 -42.61 9.96 119.82
C LEU A 48 -42.82 11.42 120.24
N PHE A 49 -44.08 11.84 120.43
CA PHE A 49 -44.40 13.10 121.10
C PHE A 49 -44.98 12.83 122.48
N SER A 50 -44.35 13.50 123.44
CA SER A 50 -44.59 13.46 124.87
C SER A 50 -45.89 14.14 125.28
N GLU A 51 -46.55 13.51 126.25
CA GLU A 51 -47.74 13.99 126.93
C GLU A 51 -47.33 14.94 128.06
N GLN A 52 -47.69 16.23 127.97
CA GLN A 52 -47.63 17.17 129.10
C GLN A 52 -48.95 17.92 129.26
N LYS A 53 -49.52 17.76 130.45
CA LYS A 53 -50.79 18.31 130.92
C LYS A 53 -50.69 19.81 131.26
N ASN A 54 -51.86 20.46 131.17
CA ASN A 54 -52.35 21.65 131.88
C ASN A 54 -52.07 23.06 131.32
N SER A 55 -53.17 23.80 131.05
CA SER A 55 -53.47 25.17 131.53
C SER A 55 -53.96 26.19 130.46
N LYS A 56 -55.26 26.54 130.54
CA LYS A 56 -55.98 27.78 130.13
C LYS A 56 -56.49 27.95 128.67
N PRO A 57 -57.64 28.64 128.45
CA PRO A 57 -58.55 28.41 127.30
C PRO A 57 -58.21 29.14 125.99
N GLU A 58 -57.26 30.08 125.98
CA GLU A 58 -56.89 30.90 124.79
C GLU A 58 -55.89 30.19 123.86
N ARG A 59 -55.29 29.09 124.35
CA ARG A 59 -54.36 28.24 123.61
C ARG A 59 -55.07 27.25 122.67
N VAL A 60 -56.35 26.97 122.93
CA VAL A 60 -57.15 26.01 122.16
C VAL A 60 -57.60 26.62 120.83
N GLU A 61 -57.98 27.91 120.79
CA GLU A 61 -58.31 28.63 119.56
C GLU A 61 -57.09 28.78 118.64
N ASN A 62 -55.93 29.18 119.17
CA ASN A 62 -54.69 29.23 118.40
C ASN A 62 -54.24 27.86 117.85
N LEU A 63 -54.51 26.77 118.59
CA LEU A 63 -54.26 25.41 118.11
C LEU A 63 -55.27 24.99 117.04
N LEU A 64 -56.53 25.42 117.12
CA LEU A 64 -57.55 25.18 116.10
C LEU A 64 -57.24 25.92 114.80
N ASP A 65 -56.77 27.17 114.87
CA ASP A 65 -56.34 27.92 113.69
C ASP A 65 -55.07 27.35 113.06
N VAL A 66 -54.06 26.97 113.86
CA VAL A 66 -52.86 26.30 113.36
C VAL A 66 -53.18 24.95 112.74
N THR A 67 -54.10 24.17 113.32
CA THR A 67 -54.52 22.88 112.74
C THR A 67 -55.31 23.07 111.43
N LYS A 68 -56.14 24.10 111.34
CA LYS A 68 -56.83 24.48 110.10
C LYS A 68 -55.85 24.91 109.00
N ASP A 69 -54.91 25.79 109.31
CA ASP A 69 -53.86 26.23 108.39
C ASP A 69 -52.97 25.08 107.89
N LEU A 70 -52.62 24.14 108.78
CA LEU A 70 -51.87 22.95 108.42
C LEU A 70 -52.68 22.02 107.51
N TRP A 71 -53.99 21.92 107.74
CA TRP A 71 -54.90 21.14 106.90
C TRP A 71 -55.03 21.78 105.50
N ASP A 72 -55.21 23.10 105.42
CA ASP A 72 -55.28 23.84 104.15
C ASP A 72 -53.97 23.77 103.37
N LYS A 73 -52.81 23.88 104.05
CA LYS A 73 -51.49 23.67 103.43
C LYS A 73 -51.31 22.24 102.93
N ARG A 74 -51.73 21.23 103.70
CA ARG A 74 -51.68 19.82 103.29
C ARG A 74 -52.59 19.56 102.09
N LYS A 75 -53.79 20.13 102.09
CA LYS A 75 -54.74 20.06 100.97
C LYS A 75 -54.16 20.71 99.72
N SER A 76 -53.69 21.96 99.81
CA SER A 76 -53.05 22.68 98.70
C SER A 76 -51.81 21.95 98.16
N PHE A 77 -50.98 21.39 99.04
CA PHE A 77 -49.85 20.56 98.63
C PHE A 77 -50.29 19.28 97.89
N ASN A 78 -51.31 18.59 98.39
CA ASN A 78 -51.88 17.41 97.72
C ASN A 78 -52.46 17.76 96.35
N ASP A 79 -53.18 18.89 96.24
CA ASP A 79 -53.72 19.39 94.98
C ASP A 79 -52.59 19.70 93.98
N GLN A 80 -51.52 20.37 94.44
CA GLN A 80 -50.33 20.61 93.63
C GLN A 80 -49.64 19.30 93.21
N MET A 81 -49.58 18.31 94.10
CA MET A 81 -49.01 16.99 93.79
C MET A 81 -49.84 16.25 92.75
N LEU A 82 -51.16 16.37 92.80
CA LEU A 82 -52.07 15.81 91.80
C LEU A 82 -51.86 16.48 90.43
N ILE A 83 -51.89 17.82 90.37
CA ILE A 83 -51.63 18.60 89.14
C ILE A 83 -50.26 18.25 88.55
N ASN A 84 -49.22 18.14 89.40
CA ASN A 84 -47.88 17.75 88.96
C ASN A 84 -47.82 16.30 88.49
N SER A 85 -48.62 15.40 89.08
CA SER A 85 -48.76 14.02 88.61
C SER A 85 -49.39 13.98 87.21
N GLU A 86 -50.52 14.65 87.03
CA GLU A 86 -51.23 14.75 85.75
C GLU A 86 -50.33 15.38 84.66
N ARG A 87 -49.63 16.47 84.98
CA ARG A 87 -48.67 17.10 84.06
C ARG A 87 -47.55 16.15 83.65
N ARG A 88 -47.03 15.34 84.58
CA ARG A 88 -46.02 14.32 84.27
C ARG A 88 -46.58 13.23 83.37
N GLU A 89 -47.81 12.80 83.57
CA GLU A 89 -48.47 11.83 82.68
C GLU A 89 -48.71 12.40 81.28
N GLN A 90 -49.15 13.66 81.18
CA GLN A 90 -49.32 14.32 79.89
C GLN A 90 -47.99 14.46 79.14
N LEU A 91 -46.92 14.90 79.81
CA LEU A 91 -45.58 14.96 79.22
C LEU A 91 -45.10 13.59 78.72
N LYS A 92 -45.38 12.50 79.46
CA LYS A 92 -45.05 11.14 79.00
C LYS A 92 -45.81 10.79 77.72
N LYS A 93 -47.10 11.13 77.64
CA LYS A 93 -47.94 10.92 76.43
C LYS A 93 -47.39 11.72 75.24
N ASP A 94 -47.03 12.98 75.45
CA ASP A 94 -46.49 13.86 74.41
C ASP A 94 -45.12 13.36 73.91
N LEU A 95 -44.23 12.96 74.82
CA LEU A 95 -42.94 12.36 74.47
C LEU A 95 -43.11 11.07 73.66
N HIS A 96 -44.04 10.20 74.07
CA HIS A 96 -44.36 8.97 73.32
C HIS A 96 -44.90 9.27 71.92
N TYR A 97 -45.78 10.27 71.81
CA TYR A 97 -46.31 10.74 70.53
C TYR A 97 -45.21 11.28 69.61
N LEU A 98 -44.35 12.16 70.12
CA LEU A 98 -43.21 12.70 69.38
C LEU A 98 -42.25 11.59 68.94
N HIS A 99 -41.99 10.60 69.81
CA HIS A 99 -41.17 9.45 69.47
C HIS A 99 -41.79 8.62 68.33
N LYS A 100 -43.09 8.28 68.42
CA LYS A 100 -43.81 7.59 67.33
C LYS A 100 -43.75 8.37 66.01
N ARG A 101 -43.96 9.69 66.07
CA ARG A 101 -43.87 10.57 64.90
C ARG A 101 -42.47 10.58 64.31
N LYS A 102 -41.43 10.69 65.15
CA LYS A 102 -40.03 10.62 64.73
C LYS A 102 -39.73 9.31 64.00
N VAL A 103 -40.15 8.17 64.56
CA VAL A 103 -39.97 6.85 63.92
C VAL A 103 -40.70 6.78 62.57
N LYS A 104 -41.94 7.28 62.48
CA LYS A 104 -42.70 7.33 61.22
C LYS A 104 -42.02 8.20 60.16
N CYS A 105 -41.51 9.37 60.55
CA CYS A 105 -40.74 10.25 59.66
C CYS A 105 -39.46 9.55 59.17
N GLN A 106 -38.70 8.90 60.07
CA GLN A 106 -37.50 8.16 59.71
C GLN A 106 -37.79 7.02 58.72
N LEU A 107 -38.88 6.28 58.92
CA LEU A 107 -39.30 5.23 57.99
C LEU A 107 -39.64 5.81 56.61
N SER A 108 -40.40 6.92 56.58
CA SER A 108 -40.80 7.59 55.34
C SER A 108 -39.59 8.12 54.56
N ILE A 109 -38.59 8.67 55.24
CA ILE A 109 -37.32 9.13 54.65
C ILE A 109 -36.60 7.94 54.00
N ARG A 110 -36.40 6.84 54.75
CA ARG A 110 -35.74 5.64 54.23
C ARG A 110 -36.45 5.04 53.03
N GLU A 111 -37.77 5.01 53.05
CA GLU A 111 -38.57 4.52 51.92
C GLU A 111 -38.45 5.44 50.70
N ASN A 112 -38.46 6.76 50.90
CA ASN A 112 -38.27 7.73 49.82
C ASN A 112 -36.88 7.60 49.20
N ASP A 113 -35.84 7.48 50.03
CA ASP A 113 -34.47 7.26 49.58
C ASP A 113 -34.37 5.96 48.79
N ALA A 114 -34.98 4.87 49.26
CA ALA A 114 -35.02 3.61 48.53
C ALA A 114 -35.74 3.73 47.18
N LYS A 115 -36.82 4.52 47.09
CA LYS A 115 -37.51 4.82 45.82
C LYS A 115 -36.61 5.63 44.88
N ARG A 116 -35.93 6.67 45.38
CA ARG A 116 -34.97 7.47 44.60
C ARG A 116 -33.83 6.61 44.06
N TRP A 117 -33.25 5.76 44.90
CA TRP A 117 -32.18 4.83 44.50
C TRP A 117 -32.63 3.87 43.41
N ARG A 118 -33.84 3.28 43.54
CA ARG A 118 -34.41 2.39 42.51
C ARG A 118 -34.65 3.13 41.19
N ALA A 119 -35.20 4.34 41.24
CA ALA A 119 -35.42 5.15 40.05
C ALA A 119 -34.11 5.52 39.35
N LEU A 120 -33.09 5.95 40.11
CA LEU A 120 -31.78 6.27 39.57
C LEU A 120 -31.10 5.05 38.95
N GLN A 121 -31.18 3.89 39.62
CA GLN A 121 -30.63 2.65 39.08
C GLN A 121 -31.29 2.27 37.75
N LYS A 122 -32.63 2.33 37.69
CA LYS A 122 -33.39 2.06 36.45
C LYS A 122 -33.00 3.03 35.33
N PHE A 123 -32.90 4.33 35.64
CA PHE A 123 -32.47 5.33 34.67
C PHE A 123 -31.09 5.03 34.10
N CYS A 124 -30.11 4.69 34.96
CA CYS A 124 -28.76 4.34 34.52
C CYS A 124 -28.74 3.09 33.63
N THR A 125 -29.51 2.04 33.98
CA THR A 125 -29.59 0.82 33.15
C THR A 125 -30.25 1.10 31.80
N ASP A 126 -31.34 1.85 31.79
CA ASP A 126 -32.08 2.18 30.56
C ASP A 126 -31.25 3.07 29.63
N ASN A 127 -30.54 4.05 30.18
CA ASN A 127 -29.63 4.92 29.41
C ASN A 127 -28.45 4.13 28.80
N HIS A 128 -27.89 3.18 29.55
CA HIS A 128 -26.85 2.30 29.05
C HIS A 128 -27.35 1.42 27.90
N LEU A 129 -28.52 0.79 28.06
CA LEU A 129 -29.16 -0.01 27.00
C LEU A 129 -29.48 0.83 25.76
N CYS A 130 -29.96 2.06 25.94
CA CYS A 130 -30.19 2.99 24.83
C CYS A 130 -28.90 3.27 24.06
N THR A 131 -27.80 3.52 24.78
CA THR A 131 -26.48 3.75 24.18
C THR A 131 -25.95 2.54 23.41
N ILE A 132 -26.21 1.32 23.89
CA ILE A 132 -25.84 0.09 23.17
C ILE A 132 -26.67 -0.04 21.88
N ARG A 133 -27.99 0.07 21.99
CA ARG A 133 -28.91 -0.10 20.86
C ARG A 133 -28.69 0.95 19.76
N THR A 134 -28.34 2.19 20.12
CA THR A 134 -28.01 3.22 19.12
C THR A 134 -26.75 2.85 18.35
N LYS A 135 -25.71 2.36 19.04
CA LYS A 135 -24.48 1.88 18.38
C LYS A 135 -24.75 0.69 17.46
N GLU A 136 -25.47 -0.32 17.92
CA GLU A 136 -25.85 -1.50 17.13
C GLU A 136 -26.66 -1.09 15.90
N LYS A 137 -27.64 -0.18 16.06
CA LYS A 137 -28.42 0.37 14.94
C LYS A 137 -27.54 1.06 13.91
N HIS A 138 -26.53 1.82 14.34
CA HIS A 138 -25.60 2.46 13.42
C HIS A 138 -24.71 1.45 12.70
N GLN A 139 -24.22 0.42 13.39
CA GLN A 139 -23.42 -0.66 12.80
C GLN A 139 -24.21 -1.43 11.74
N LEU A 140 -25.43 -1.88 12.08
CA LEU A 140 -26.30 -2.61 11.14
C LEU A 140 -26.66 -1.76 9.92
N LYS A 141 -26.88 -0.45 10.08
CA LYS A 141 -27.08 0.45 8.94
C LYS A 141 -25.85 0.53 8.03
N ALA A 142 -24.65 0.57 8.59
CA ALA A 142 -23.42 0.60 7.81
C ALA A 142 -23.21 -0.72 7.05
N GLU A 143 -23.48 -1.87 7.69
CA GLU A 143 -23.41 -3.19 7.04
C GLU A 143 -24.44 -3.33 5.91
N LEU A 144 -25.67 -2.88 6.15
CA LEU A 144 -26.72 -2.88 5.13
C LEU A 144 -26.31 -2.03 3.91
N GLN A 145 -25.70 -0.86 4.15
CA GLN A 145 -25.24 0.00 3.06
C GLN A 145 -24.12 -0.67 2.25
N LYS A 146 -23.13 -1.28 2.92
CA LYS A 146 -22.07 -2.06 2.25
C LYS A 146 -22.65 -3.21 1.42
N ALA A 147 -23.63 -3.94 1.96
CA ALA A 147 -24.28 -5.03 1.25
C ALA A 147 -25.03 -4.54 0.00
N LYS A 148 -25.70 -3.39 0.08
CA LYS A 148 -26.36 -2.75 -1.08
C LYS A 148 -25.37 -2.35 -2.17
N GLU A 149 -24.25 -1.74 -1.80
CA GLU A 149 -23.19 -1.36 -2.74
C GLU A 149 -22.56 -2.58 -3.41
N ALA A 150 -22.27 -3.63 -2.63
CA ALA A 150 -21.78 -4.90 -3.15
C ALA A 150 -22.78 -5.55 -4.12
N HIS A 151 -24.06 -5.58 -3.75
CA HIS A 151 -25.13 -6.10 -4.61
C HIS A 151 -25.25 -5.30 -5.91
N ALA A 152 -25.22 -3.96 -5.84
CA ALA A 152 -25.27 -3.10 -7.03
C ALA A 152 -24.09 -3.38 -7.97
N THR A 153 -22.88 -3.51 -7.41
CA THR A 153 -21.67 -3.83 -8.17
C THR A 153 -21.76 -5.22 -8.84
N LEU A 154 -22.20 -6.24 -8.11
CA LEU A 154 -22.37 -7.58 -8.64
C LEU A 154 -23.47 -7.65 -9.69
N SER A 155 -24.57 -6.92 -9.49
CA SER A 155 -25.67 -6.83 -10.44
C SER A 155 -25.23 -6.17 -11.75
N ALA A 156 -24.44 -5.09 -11.67
CA ALA A 156 -23.85 -4.45 -12.85
C ALA A 156 -22.91 -5.42 -13.60
N LYS A 157 -22.01 -6.11 -12.89
CA LYS A 157 -21.13 -7.13 -13.48
C LYS A 157 -21.92 -8.27 -14.14
N ALA A 158 -22.98 -8.75 -13.51
CA ALA A 158 -23.85 -9.78 -14.08
C ALA A 158 -24.58 -9.30 -15.34
N ALA A 159 -25.04 -8.04 -15.34
CA ALA A 159 -25.66 -7.43 -16.51
C ALA A 159 -24.68 -7.29 -17.70
N ASP A 160 -23.41 -6.98 -17.41
CA ASP A 160 -22.36 -6.97 -18.44
C ASP A 160 -22.04 -8.36 -18.97
N LEU A 161 -21.96 -9.36 -18.08
CA LEU A 161 -21.69 -10.75 -18.47
C LEU A 161 -22.84 -11.40 -19.25
N ARG A 162 -24.09 -10.97 -19.04
CA ARG A 162 -25.25 -11.42 -19.83
C ARG A 162 -25.09 -11.22 -21.34
N LYS A 163 -24.32 -10.20 -21.77
CA LYS A 163 -24.05 -9.97 -23.20
C LYS A 163 -23.31 -11.16 -23.81
N TYR A 164 -22.33 -11.70 -23.08
CA TYR A 164 -21.55 -12.86 -23.50
C TYR A 164 -22.35 -14.16 -23.39
N GLU A 165 -23.15 -14.31 -22.34
CA GLU A 165 -24.08 -15.43 -22.19
C GLU A 165 -25.04 -15.51 -23.39
N ASN A 166 -25.70 -14.39 -23.72
CA ASN A 166 -26.60 -14.30 -24.87
C ASN A 166 -25.89 -14.62 -26.19
N TYR A 167 -24.64 -14.15 -26.36
CA TYR A 167 -23.85 -14.48 -27.53
C TYR A 167 -23.52 -15.98 -27.58
N MET A 168 -23.07 -16.58 -26.48
CA MET A 168 -22.76 -18.00 -26.41
C MET A 168 -24.00 -18.86 -26.68
N MET A 169 -25.15 -18.49 -26.13
CA MET A 169 -26.41 -19.18 -26.42
C MET A 169 -26.78 -19.11 -27.92
N LYS A 170 -26.54 -17.98 -28.58
CA LYS A 170 -26.71 -17.87 -30.05
C LYS A 170 -25.74 -18.77 -30.81
N VAL A 171 -24.46 -18.81 -30.40
CA VAL A 171 -23.45 -19.70 -31.00
C VAL A 171 -23.88 -21.15 -30.84
N ILE A 172 -24.25 -21.58 -29.64
CA ILE A 172 -24.73 -22.94 -29.36
C ILE A 172 -25.95 -23.27 -30.22
N GLY A 173 -26.91 -22.35 -30.34
CA GLY A 173 -28.10 -22.54 -31.17
C GLY A 173 -27.80 -22.69 -32.67
N SER A 174 -26.66 -22.17 -33.15
CA SER A 174 -26.20 -22.33 -34.53
C SER A 174 -25.39 -23.60 -34.79
N LEU A 175 -24.92 -24.26 -33.72
CA LEU A 175 -24.10 -25.46 -33.85
C LEU A 175 -24.96 -26.70 -34.13
N PRO A 176 -24.49 -27.64 -34.96
CA PRO A 176 -25.12 -28.95 -35.08
C PRO A 176 -25.19 -29.66 -33.72
N LYS A 177 -26.28 -30.40 -33.47
CA LYS A 177 -26.55 -31.06 -32.19
C LYS A 177 -25.42 -32.02 -31.73
N ASP A 178 -24.70 -32.61 -32.68
CA ASP A 178 -23.62 -33.56 -32.41
C ASP A 178 -22.21 -32.95 -32.54
N TYR A 179 -22.09 -31.62 -32.54
CA TYR A 179 -20.82 -30.93 -32.77
C TYR A 179 -19.79 -31.19 -31.65
N ILE A 180 -20.24 -31.34 -30.40
CA ILE A 180 -19.38 -31.67 -29.25
C ILE A 180 -19.94 -32.91 -28.58
N LYS A 181 -19.30 -34.05 -28.82
CA LYS A 181 -19.72 -35.35 -28.28
C LYS A 181 -19.10 -35.70 -26.93
N LEU A 182 -18.10 -34.93 -26.47
CA LEU A 182 -17.23 -35.29 -25.34
C LEU A 182 -17.60 -34.63 -24.01
N ALA A 183 -18.52 -33.66 -23.98
CA ALA A 183 -18.84 -32.91 -22.77
C ALA A 183 -20.34 -32.91 -22.50
N ASP A 184 -20.71 -33.21 -21.26
CA ASP A 184 -22.10 -33.09 -20.78
C ASP A 184 -22.61 -31.63 -20.88
N ASP A 185 -21.68 -30.67 -20.84
CA ASP A 185 -21.92 -29.25 -21.09
C ASP A 185 -21.22 -28.79 -22.38
N VAL A 186 -22.02 -28.33 -23.34
CA VAL A 186 -21.57 -27.80 -24.63
C VAL A 186 -20.65 -26.60 -24.45
N ILE A 187 -20.88 -25.76 -23.44
CA ILE A 187 -20.05 -24.56 -23.17
C ILE A 187 -18.66 -24.98 -22.70
N ALA A 188 -18.59 -25.88 -21.72
CA ALA A 188 -17.32 -26.41 -21.24
C ALA A 188 -16.51 -27.07 -22.38
N GLY A 189 -17.18 -27.85 -23.24
CA GLY A 189 -16.55 -28.45 -24.42
C GLY A 189 -16.03 -27.42 -25.43
N LEU A 190 -16.78 -26.34 -25.69
CA LEU A 190 -16.33 -25.23 -26.54
C LEU A 190 -15.11 -24.54 -25.94
N MET A 191 -15.11 -24.26 -24.63
CA MET A 191 -13.98 -23.64 -23.94
C MET A 191 -12.73 -24.50 -24.01
N MET A 192 -12.85 -25.82 -23.76
CA MET A 192 -11.71 -26.74 -23.88
C MET A 192 -11.13 -26.73 -25.29
N ARG A 193 -11.97 -26.87 -26.31
CA ARG A 193 -11.53 -26.87 -27.70
C ARG A 193 -10.90 -25.53 -28.09
N TYR A 194 -11.49 -24.41 -27.69
CA TYR A 194 -10.91 -23.09 -27.89
C TYR A 194 -9.52 -22.98 -27.25
N ASN A 195 -9.39 -23.38 -25.98
CA ASN A 195 -8.11 -23.32 -25.27
C ASN A 195 -7.03 -24.17 -25.95
N THR A 196 -7.37 -25.39 -26.39
CA THR A 196 -6.45 -26.25 -27.14
C THR A 196 -6.06 -25.61 -28.48
N LEU A 197 -7.02 -25.10 -29.26
CA LEU A 197 -6.75 -24.44 -30.54
C LEU A 197 -5.94 -23.16 -30.36
N TYR A 198 -6.23 -22.37 -29.33
CA TYR A 198 -5.50 -21.15 -29.02
C TYR A 198 -4.06 -21.45 -28.60
N ALA A 199 -3.87 -22.42 -27.69
CA ALA A 199 -2.54 -22.83 -27.23
C ALA A 199 -1.68 -23.37 -28.39
N THR A 200 -2.26 -24.24 -29.23
CA THR A 200 -1.57 -24.76 -30.41
C THR A 200 -1.24 -23.66 -31.42
N ASN A 201 -2.16 -22.73 -31.71
CA ASN A 201 -1.91 -21.60 -32.60
C ASN A 201 -0.79 -20.69 -32.05
N SER A 202 -0.84 -20.36 -30.76
CA SER A 202 0.20 -19.55 -30.10
C SER A 202 1.57 -20.21 -30.23
N ARG A 203 1.66 -21.52 -30.03
CA ARG A 203 2.90 -22.28 -30.19
C ARG A 203 3.39 -22.25 -31.64
N LEU A 204 2.51 -22.50 -32.60
CA LEU A 204 2.86 -22.46 -34.03
C LEU A 204 3.37 -21.08 -34.46
N ARG A 205 2.80 -19.99 -33.91
CA ARG A 205 3.30 -18.64 -34.17
C ARG A 205 4.70 -18.42 -33.62
N GLN A 206 4.98 -18.90 -32.40
CA GLN A 206 6.33 -18.82 -31.81
C GLN A 206 7.34 -19.63 -32.62
N GLU A 207 6.97 -20.84 -33.06
CA GLU A 207 7.82 -21.67 -33.91
C GLU A 207 8.08 -21.00 -35.27
N LEU A 208 7.07 -20.39 -35.87
CA LEU A 208 7.20 -19.62 -37.12
C LEU A 208 8.15 -18.42 -36.94
N GLU A 209 8.01 -17.68 -35.84
CA GLU A 209 8.88 -16.55 -35.52
C GLU A 209 10.33 -17.01 -35.35
N ALA A 210 10.57 -18.09 -34.60
CA ALA A 210 11.89 -18.68 -34.44
C ALA A 210 12.50 -19.12 -35.79
N LYS A 211 11.71 -19.78 -36.65
CA LYS A 211 12.16 -20.17 -37.99
C LYS A 211 12.42 -18.98 -38.91
N SER A 212 11.63 -17.92 -38.80
CA SER A 212 11.88 -16.69 -39.56
C SER A 212 13.19 -16.03 -39.17
N GLU A 213 13.54 -16.08 -37.88
CA GLU A 213 14.81 -15.56 -37.37
C GLU A 213 16.00 -16.41 -37.81
N GLU A 214 15.89 -17.74 -37.76
CA GLU A 214 16.91 -18.66 -38.31
C GLU A 214 17.20 -18.36 -39.80
N VAL A 215 16.14 -18.14 -40.59
CA VAL A 215 16.28 -17.78 -42.02
C VAL A 215 16.97 -16.43 -42.18
N ARG A 216 16.61 -15.43 -41.36
CA ARG A 216 17.24 -14.10 -41.38
C ARG A 216 18.74 -14.18 -41.11
N ILE A 217 19.15 -14.99 -40.12
CA ILE A 217 20.56 -15.23 -39.78
C ILE A 217 21.27 -15.92 -40.95
N ALA A 218 20.71 -17.01 -41.48
CA ALA A 218 21.30 -17.75 -42.60
C ALA A 218 21.46 -16.88 -43.86
N GLN A 219 20.49 -16.00 -44.15
CA GLN A 219 20.59 -15.04 -45.25
C GLN A 219 21.69 -14.00 -45.02
N SER A 220 21.85 -13.51 -43.79
CA SER A 220 22.93 -12.59 -43.43
C SER A 220 24.30 -13.25 -43.58
N ASP A 221 24.44 -14.50 -43.13
CA ASP A 221 25.67 -15.28 -43.27
C ASP A 221 26.01 -15.56 -44.73
N LEU A 222 25.01 -15.90 -45.54
CA LEU A 222 25.20 -16.09 -46.98
C LEU A 222 25.70 -14.80 -47.64
N LYS A 223 25.09 -13.65 -47.34
CA LYS A 223 25.53 -12.35 -47.86
C LYS A 223 26.98 -12.05 -47.47
N ARG A 224 27.34 -12.30 -46.21
CA ARG A 224 28.71 -12.13 -45.70
C ARG A 224 29.70 -13.05 -46.43
N LEU A 225 29.33 -14.30 -46.67
CA LEU A 225 30.18 -15.26 -47.39
C LEU A 225 30.39 -14.86 -48.85
N VAL A 226 29.32 -14.41 -49.53
CA VAL A 226 29.39 -13.90 -50.91
C VAL A 226 30.31 -12.68 -51.00
N GLU A 227 30.22 -11.75 -50.05
CA GLU A 227 31.09 -10.57 -50.03
C GLU A 227 32.55 -10.94 -49.76
N ALA A 228 32.81 -11.84 -48.80
CA ALA A 228 34.17 -12.33 -48.54
C ALA A 228 34.78 -13.01 -49.78
N HIS A 229 33.98 -13.81 -50.51
CA HIS A 229 34.41 -14.42 -51.76
C HIS A 229 34.68 -13.38 -52.86
N ARG A 230 33.83 -12.34 -52.96
CA ARG A 230 34.02 -11.22 -53.90
C ARG A 230 35.33 -10.47 -53.63
N ILE A 231 35.63 -10.19 -52.36
CA ILE A 231 36.89 -9.54 -51.95
C ILE A 231 38.09 -10.42 -52.32
N LEU A 232 38.02 -11.73 -52.08
CA LEU A 232 39.07 -12.67 -52.44
C LEU A 232 39.31 -12.70 -53.96
N LEU A 233 38.24 -12.73 -54.75
CA LEU A 233 38.32 -12.72 -56.21
C LEU A 233 39.00 -11.44 -56.70
N LEU A 234 38.58 -10.27 -56.19
CA LEU A 234 39.22 -9.00 -56.52
C LEU A 234 40.71 -8.96 -56.14
N GLY A 235 41.08 -9.56 -55.00
CA GLY A 235 42.47 -9.71 -54.61
C GLY A 235 43.28 -10.57 -55.58
N LYS A 236 42.69 -11.66 -56.08
CA LYS A 236 43.32 -12.54 -57.08
C LYS A 236 43.42 -11.88 -58.45
N ASP A 237 42.40 -11.13 -58.87
CA ASP A 237 42.43 -10.36 -60.11
C ASP A 237 43.50 -9.25 -60.06
N SER A 238 43.68 -8.61 -58.90
CA SER A 238 44.78 -7.65 -58.67
C SER A 238 46.15 -8.32 -58.80
N GLU A 239 46.36 -9.48 -58.15
CA GLU A 239 47.60 -10.26 -58.23
C GLU A 239 47.91 -10.69 -59.68
N LEU A 240 46.90 -11.16 -60.42
CA LEU A 240 47.05 -11.51 -61.83
C LEU A 240 47.40 -10.29 -62.70
N SER A 241 46.76 -9.15 -62.45
CA SER A 241 47.08 -7.90 -63.15
C SER A 241 48.51 -7.45 -62.88
N GLU A 242 48.99 -7.53 -61.64
CA GLU A 242 50.38 -7.22 -61.28
C GLU A 242 51.36 -8.14 -62.02
N LEU A 243 51.13 -9.46 -61.99
CA LEU A 243 51.96 -10.43 -62.71
C LEU A 243 51.97 -10.17 -64.22
N TYR A 244 50.82 -9.81 -64.80
CA TYR A 244 50.72 -9.46 -66.21
C TYR A 244 51.52 -8.20 -66.55
N THR A 245 51.39 -7.13 -65.76
CA THR A 245 52.20 -5.91 -65.96
C THR A 245 53.69 -6.16 -65.81
N HIS A 246 54.10 -7.01 -64.86
CA HIS A 246 55.49 -7.41 -64.70
C HIS A 246 56.00 -8.19 -65.92
N TRP A 247 55.21 -9.14 -66.42
CA TRP A 247 55.56 -9.89 -67.63
C TRP A 247 55.69 -9.00 -68.86
N VAL A 248 54.74 -8.06 -69.07
CA VAL A 248 54.80 -7.07 -70.16
C VAL A 248 56.08 -6.26 -70.07
N LYS A 249 56.43 -5.75 -68.88
CA LYS A 249 57.67 -4.99 -68.66
C LYS A 249 58.92 -5.81 -69.01
N MET A 250 59.01 -7.05 -68.56
CA MET A 250 60.14 -7.94 -68.89
C MET A 250 60.21 -8.24 -70.39
N ASN A 251 59.07 -8.42 -71.04
CA ASN A 251 59.01 -8.61 -72.48
C ASN A 251 59.44 -7.36 -73.25
N ASP A 252 59.03 -6.16 -72.81
CA ASP A 252 59.46 -4.89 -73.40
C ASP A 252 60.98 -4.68 -73.25
N GLU A 253 61.54 -4.99 -72.08
CA GLU A 253 62.99 -4.96 -71.85
C GLU A 253 63.73 -5.95 -72.75
N TYR A 254 63.21 -7.17 -72.92
CA TYR A 254 63.76 -8.18 -73.82
C TYR A 254 63.72 -7.72 -75.29
N GLN A 255 62.58 -7.21 -75.75
CA GLN A 255 62.44 -6.67 -77.11
C GLN A 255 63.35 -5.46 -77.34
N GLY A 256 63.46 -4.56 -76.36
CA GLY A 256 64.37 -3.42 -76.41
C GLY A 256 65.84 -3.85 -76.49
N ALA A 257 66.26 -4.87 -75.73
CA ALA A 257 67.60 -5.44 -75.83
C ALA A 257 67.84 -6.09 -77.20
N GLN A 258 66.84 -6.77 -77.75
CA GLN A 258 66.92 -7.37 -79.10
C GLN A 258 67.04 -6.30 -80.19
N GLN A 259 66.25 -5.23 -80.11
CA GLN A 259 66.35 -4.09 -81.04
C GLN A 259 67.71 -3.39 -80.93
N SER A 260 68.21 -3.18 -79.71
CA SER A 260 69.54 -2.62 -79.47
C SER A 260 70.65 -3.50 -80.07
N LEU A 261 70.55 -4.82 -79.94
CA LEU A 261 71.48 -5.76 -80.57
C LEU A 261 71.44 -5.65 -82.11
N ILE A 262 70.24 -5.61 -82.70
CA ILE A 262 70.06 -5.43 -84.16
C ILE A 262 70.67 -4.09 -84.60
N HIS A 263 70.38 -3.01 -83.89
CA HIS A 263 70.94 -1.69 -84.19
C HIS A 263 72.47 -1.68 -84.07
N SER A 264 73.05 -2.29 -83.03
CA SER A 264 74.50 -2.40 -82.88
C SER A 264 75.12 -3.23 -84.02
N HIS A 265 74.45 -4.28 -84.49
CA HIS A 265 74.88 -5.08 -85.62
C HIS A 265 74.81 -4.29 -86.93
N ASP A 266 73.74 -3.53 -87.16
CA ASP A 266 73.58 -2.66 -88.31
C ASP A 266 74.60 -1.51 -88.31
N GLU A 267 74.91 -0.93 -87.14
CA GLU A 267 75.98 0.07 -86.97
C GLU A 267 77.35 -0.50 -87.29
N LEU A 268 77.67 -1.70 -86.79
CA LEU A 268 78.91 -2.42 -87.12
C LEU A 268 78.99 -2.75 -88.61
N ALA A 269 77.91 -3.26 -89.21
CA ALA A 269 77.83 -3.54 -90.64
C ALA A 269 77.95 -2.26 -91.48
N HIS A 270 77.39 -1.14 -91.02
CA HIS A 270 77.60 0.17 -91.64
C HIS A 270 79.06 0.62 -91.50
N GLN A 271 79.68 0.43 -90.35
CA GLN A 271 81.09 0.76 -90.12
C GLN A 271 82.00 -0.09 -91.01
N GLU A 272 81.75 -1.39 -91.14
CA GLU A 272 82.43 -2.30 -92.06
C GLU A 272 82.23 -1.89 -93.53
N ARG A 273 81.02 -1.54 -93.95
CA ARG A 273 80.77 -1.01 -95.31
C ARG A 273 81.49 0.30 -95.54
N THR A 274 81.57 1.18 -94.53
CA THR A 274 82.27 2.46 -94.63
C THR A 274 83.79 2.27 -94.70
N LEU A 275 84.33 1.32 -93.93
CA LEU A 275 85.74 0.92 -94.00
C LEU A 275 86.08 0.20 -95.31
N ALA A 276 85.20 -0.67 -95.81
CA ALA A 276 85.32 -1.32 -97.11
C ALA A 276 85.23 -0.30 -98.25
N MET A 277 84.32 0.69 -98.19
CA MET A 277 84.31 1.81 -99.14
C MET A 277 85.58 2.65 -99.04
N ARG A 278 86.08 2.95 -97.84
CA ARG A 278 87.37 3.66 -97.68
C ARG A 278 88.53 2.82 -98.23
N SER A 279 88.51 1.51 -98.07
CA SER A 279 89.49 0.58 -98.65
C SER A 279 89.37 0.52 -100.17
N ILE A 280 88.17 0.42 -100.75
CA ILE A 280 87.93 0.48 -102.20
C ILE A 280 88.31 1.85 -102.77
N ILE A 281 88.01 2.95 -102.09
CA ILE A 281 88.46 4.30 -102.46
C ILE A 281 89.99 4.40 -102.39
N SER A 282 90.63 3.78 -101.40
CA SER A 282 92.10 3.70 -101.30
C SER A 282 92.71 2.80 -102.39
N GLN A 283 92.04 1.72 -102.77
CA GLN A 283 92.45 0.79 -103.83
C GLN A 283 92.27 1.42 -105.23
N LEU A 284 91.15 2.11 -105.46
CA LEU A 284 90.88 2.89 -106.66
C LEU A 284 91.80 4.13 -106.76
N ALA A 285 92.25 4.68 -105.63
CA ALA A 285 93.26 5.73 -105.58
C ALA A 285 94.69 5.21 -105.89
N CYS A 286 94.96 3.91 -105.75
CA CYS A 286 96.21 3.30 -106.21
C CYS A 286 96.23 3.01 -107.73
N ASP A 287 95.08 2.74 -108.35
CA ASP A 287 95.05 2.27 -109.75
C ASP A 287 94.68 3.32 -110.81
N THR A 288 94.27 4.55 -110.45
CA THR A 288 94.02 5.59 -111.45
C THR A 288 94.16 7.01 -110.91
N GLY A 289 95.15 7.76 -111.40
CA GLY A 289 95.28 9.19 -111.15
C GLY A 289 94.26 10.04 -111.92
N LYS A 290 93.79 11.11 -111.25
CA LYS A 290 93.03 12.31 -111.71
C LYS A 290 91.50 12.35 -111.40
N LEU A 291 91.16 13.03 -110.28
CA LEU A 291 90.22 14.17 -110.00
C LEU A 291 89.09 14.53 -111.01
N PRO A 292 88.07 15.39 -110.69
CA PRO A 292 87.47 15.90 -109.42
C PRO A 292 85.90 15.95 -109.44
N ILE A 293 85.26 16.78 -108.58
CA ILE A 293 83.85 17.34 -108.61
C ILE A 293 82.83 16.54 -107.75
N SER A 294 81.85 17.06 -107.00
CA SER A 294 81.30 18.39 -106.71
C SER A 294 80.58 18.40 -105.35
N ILE A 295 80.36 19.62 -104.88
CA ILE A 295 79.59 20.09 -103.73
C ILE A 295 78.08 19.79 -103.92
N CYS A 296 77.39 19.36 -102.86
CA CYS A 296 75.96 19.67 -102.65
C CYS A 296 75.61 19.61 -101.16
N SER A 297 75.44 20.80 -100.58
CA SER A 297 74.78 21.04 -99.29
C SER A 297 73.27 21.18 -99.51
N ARG A 298 72.43 20.62 -98.63
CA ARG A 298 71.04 21.06 -98.37
C ARG A 298 70.44 20.32 -97.14
N PRO A 299 69.32 20.80 -96.53
CA PRO A 299 69.35 21.32 -95.16
C PRO A 299 68.39 20.61 -94.18
N GLU A 300 68.64 20.87 -92.89
CA GLU A 300 67.71 21.17 -91.80
C GLU A 300 66.18 21.05 -92.07
N LEU A 301 65.50 20.25 -91.24
CA LEU A 301 64.07 20.36 -90.90
C LEU A 301 63.81 19.68 -89.52
N GLU A 302 63.87 20.48 -88.46
CA GLU A 302 63.00 20.40 -87.26
C GLU A 302 61.60 20.99 -87.63
N PRO A 303 60.57 21.06 -86.77
CA PRO A 303 60.13 20.26 -85.61
C PRO A 303 58.62 19.86 -85.70
N ALA A 304 58.09 19.06 -84.78
CA ALA A 304 56.67 19.16 -84.39
C ALA A 304 56.41 18.56 -82.99
N HIS A 305 56.42 19.43 -82.00
CA HIS A 305 55.63 19.27 -80.78
C HIS A 305 54.15 19.03 -81.16
N SER A 306 53.52 18.02 -80.58
CA SER A 306 52.06 17.98 -80.47
C SER A 306 51.69 17.88 -78.99
N THR A 307 51.45 19.08 -78.45
CA THR A 307 50.37 19.43 -77.51
C THR A 307 49.95 18.40 -76.47
N ALA A 308 50.29 18.72 -75.22
CA ALA A 308 49.39 18.55 -74.10
C ALA A 308 47.97 19.03 -74.46
N VAL A 309 46.98 18.17 -74.22
CA VAL A 309 45.59 18.58 -73.98
C VAL A 309 45.17 17.93 -72.67
N THR A 310 45.33 18.69 -71.60
CA THR A 310 44.46 18.65 -70.43
C THR A 310 43.07 19.09 -70.89
N VAL A 311 42.11 18.17 -70.97
CA VAL A 311 40.70 18.50 -70.77
C VAL A 311 40.13 17.46 -69.82
N ALA A 312 39.84 17.95 -68.62
CA ALA A 312 38.90 17.33 -67.72
C ALA A 312 37.58 17.06 -68.46
N SER A 313 37.12 15.82 -68.44
CA SER A 313 35.70 15.54 -68.50
C SER A 313 35.37 14.66 -67.30
N ALA A 314 35.08 15.35 -66.21
CA ALA A 314 34.13 14.84 -65.24
C ALA A 314 32.81 14.65 -65.98
N SER A 315 32.41 13.41 -66.19
CA SER A 315 31.06 13.06 -66.56
C SER A 315 30.72 11.72 -65.91
N GLU A 316 30.02 11.85 -64.79
CA GLU A 316 28.82 11.08 -64.48
C GLU A 316 28.89 9.56 -64.72
N PHE A 317 29.27 8.84 -63.67
CA PHE A 317 28.61 7.57 -63.36
C PHE A 317 28.26 7.49 -61.88
N THR A 318 27.45 8.45 -61.43
CA THR A 318 26.70 8.34 -60.18
C THR A 318 25.42 7.56 -60.44
N LEU A 319 25.53 6.24 -60.61
CA LEU A 319 24.39 5.35 -60.52
C LEU A 319 24.82 4.09 -59.77
N LEU A 320 24.78 4.17 -58.44
CA LEU A 320 24.47 3.05 -57.52
C LEU A 320 24.46 3.55 -56.05
N SER A 321 23.53 4.46 -55.72
CA SER A 321 23.23 4.82 -54.32
C SER A 321 21.73 4.99 -54.04
N ARG A 322 20.86 4.32 -54.80
CA ARG A 322 19.43 4.24 -54.49
C ARG A 322 19.01 2.80 -54.28
N LEU A 323 19.28 2.25 -53.10
CA LEU A 323 18.63 1.01 -52.62
C LEU A 323 18.75 0.80 -51.08
N THR A 324 18.71 1.85 -50.26
CA THR A 324 18.67 1.72 -48.80
C THR A 324 17.75 2.72 -48.07
N SER A 325 16.66 3.16 -48.69
CA SER A 325 15.61 3.92 -47.98
C SER A 325 14.23 3.45 -48.40
N ALA A 326 13.86 2.25 -47.94
CA ALA A 326 12.48 1.77 -47.91
C ALA A 326 12.32 0.53 -47.03
N GLN A 327 12.85 0.51 -45.80
CA GLN A 327 12.43 -0.45 -44.75
C GLN A 327 12.73 0.14 -43.36
N ASN A 328 11.83 0.97 -42.83
CA ASN A 328 11.58 1.14 -41.40
C ASN A 328 10.36 2.05 -41.17
N GLU A 329 9.21 1.61 -41.66
CA GLU A 329 7.88 2.11 -41.23
C GLU A 329 6.89 0.93 -41.25
N VAL A 330 7.15 -0.11 -40.45
CA VAL A 330 6.11 -1.04 -39.96
C VAL A 330 6.57 -1.56 -38.59
N ALA A 331 6.42 -0.75 -37.56
CA ALA A 331 6.42 -1.18 -36.16
C ALA A 331 5.74 -0.11 -35.30
N GLN A 332 4.42 0.02 -35.48
CA GLN A 332 3.47 0.49 -34.47
C GLN A 332 2.26 -0.42 -34.47
#